data_AF-D3Z3E2-F1
#
_entry.id   AF-D3Z3E2-F1
#
_cell.length_a   1.000
_cell.length_b   1.000
_cell.length_c   1.000
_cell.angle_alpha   90.00
_cell.angle_beta   90.00
_cell.angle_gamma   90.00
#
_symmetry.space_group_name_H-M   'P 1'
#
loop_
_entity.id
_entity.type
_entity.pdbx_description
1 polymer ?
#
loop_
_entity_poly.entity_id
_entity_poly.type
_entity_poly.pdbx_seq_one_letter_code
_entity_poly.pdbx_strand_id
1 'polypeptide(L)'
;MHDNTVDRTTDGSGRLCDLTFEQVRKLNPAANHRLRNEFPDERIPTLKEAVTECLRHNLTIFFDVKGHADMASAALKNIYTEFPQLYNNSMVCSFLPEVIYKMRQTDQKVITALTHRPWSLSHTGDGKPRYSVFWKQSVFVVLDILLDWSMHNVLWYLCGISAFLMQKDFVSPDYLKKWSAKGIQV
;
A
#
# COMPACT_ATOMS: atom_id res chain seq x y z
N MET A 1 -6.85 6.95 -3.17
CA MET A 1 -7.63 5.99 -3.99
C MET A 1 -6.77 4.77 -4.30
N HIS A 2 -7.40 3.62 -4.57
CA HIS A 2 -6.66 2.39 -4.85
C HIS A 2 -6.09 2.36 -6.28
N ASP A 3 -6.88 2.73 -7.29
CA ASP A 3 -6.46 2.63 -8.68
C ASP A 3 -5.77 3.92 -9.16
N ASN A 4 -4.97 3.81 -10.22
CA ASN A 4 -4.40 4.98 -10.90
C ASN A 4 -5.42 5.68 -11.82
N THR A 5 -6.60 5.11 -11.98
CA THR A 5 -7.73 5.64 -12.73
C THR A 5 -8.97 5.65 -11.83
N VAL A 6 -9.97 6.47 -12.17
CA VAL A 6 -11.19 6.59 -11.35
C VAL A 6 -12.29 5.60 -11.75
N ASP A 7 -12.18 5.04 -12.96
CA ASP A 7 -13.18 4.28 -13.70
C ASP A 7 -13.83 3.13 -12.91
N ARG A 8 -13.02 2.35 -12.18
CA ARG A 8 -13.53 1.13 -11.53
C ARG A 8 -14.50 1.45 -10.39
N THR A 9 -14.23 2.49 -9.62
CA THR A 9 -14.95 2.77 -8.37
C THR A 9 -15.90 3.95 -8.47
N THR A 10 -15.82 4.76 -9.53
CA THR A 10 -16.62 5.97 -9.64
C THR A 10 -17.45 6.01 -10.92
N ASP A 11 -18.25 7.06 -11.05
CA ASP A 11 -18.99 7.46 -12.25
C ASP A 11 -18.14 8.27 -13.26
N GLY A 12 -16.83 8.41 -13.00
CA GLY A 12 -15.90 9.14 -13.85
C GLY A 12 -15.03 8.20 -14.70
N SER A 13 -14.20 8.79 -15.56
CA SER A 13 -13.18 8.07 -16.32
C SER A 13 -11.91 8.88 -16.42
N GLY A 14 -10.77 8.21 -16.53
CA GLY A 14 -9.47 8.82 -16.76
C GLY A 14 -8.46 8.59 -15.63
N ARG A 15 -7.23 9.05 -15.85
CA ARG A 15 -6.15 8.89 -14.87
C ARG A 15 -6.32 9.87 -13.73
N LEU A 16 -6.15 9.38 -12.51
CA LEU A 16 -6.27 10.19 -11.30
C LEU A 16 -5.28 11.36 -11.28
N CYS A 17 -4.07 11.16 -11.84
CA CYS A 17 -3.04 12.20 -11.91
C CYS A 17 -3.37 13.34 -12.88
N ASP A 18 -4.35 13.17 -13.76
CA ASP A 18 -4.72 14.16 -14.76
C ASP A 18 -5.93 15.01 -14.29
N LEU A 19 -6.50 14.69 -13.12
CA LEU A 19 -7.64 15.37 -12.53
C LEU A 19 -7.23 16.29 -11.37
N THR A 20 -7.87 17.45 -11.25
CA THR A 20 -7.74 18.29 -10.07
C THR A 20 -8.48 17.67 -8.88
N PHE A 21 -8.09 18.07 -7.66
CA PHE A 21 -8.79 17.61 -6.47
C PHE A 21 -10.29 17.94 -6.49
N GLU A 22 -10.69 19.12 -6.99
CA GLU A 22 -12.09 19.50 -7.12
C GLU A 22 -12.87 18.61 -8.10
N GLN A 23 -12.23 18.19 -9.20
CA GLN A 23 -12.82 17.24 -10.14
C GLN A 23 -13.00 15.87 -9.49
N VAL A 24 -11.98 15.37 -8.80
CA VAL A 24 -12.05 14.09 -8.06
C VAL A 24 -13.15 14.15 -6.99
N ARG A 25 -13.27 15.27 -6.27
CA ARG A 25 -14.24 15.42 -5.17
C ARG A 25 -15.70 15.40 -5.62
N LYS A 26 -15.98 15.66 -6.89
CA LYS A 26 -17.33 15.60 -7.49
C LYS A 26 -17.75 14.19 -7.91
N LEU A 27 -16.81 13.25 -8.01
CA LEU A 27 -17.10 11.88 -8.42
C LEU A 27 -17.83 11.12 -7.32
N ASN A 28 -18.81 10.30 -7.71
CA ASN A 28 -19.53 9.42 -6.80
C ASN A 28 -18.74 8.11 -6.60
N PRO A 29 -18.13 7.85 -5.42
CA PRO A 29 -17.35 6.65 -5.16
C PRO A 29 -18.19 5.38 -4.98
N ALA A 30 -19.52 5.49 -4.96
CA ALA A 30 -20.46 4.38 -4.84
C ALA A 30 -21.11 4.01 -6.18
N ALA A 31 -20.86 4.72 -7.29
CA ALA A 31 -21.57 4.56 -8.55
C ALA A 31 -21.62 3.10 -9.07
N ASN A 32 -20.50 2.39 -8.93
CA ASN A 32 -20.35 1.00 -9.36
C ASN A 32 -20.50 -0.01 -8.20
N HIS A 33 -20.90 0.46 -7.02
CA HIS A 33 -21.10 -0.39 -5.84
C HIS A 33 -22.52 -0.97 -5.82
N ARG A 34 -22.66 -2.23 -5.41
CA ARG A 34 -23.97 -2.92 -5.32
C ARG A 34 -24.96 -2.23 -4.37
N LEU A 35 -24.45 -1.53 -3.35
CA LEU A 35 -25.26 -0.81 -2.35
C LEU A 35 -25.38 0.69 -2.66
N ARG A 36 -25.13 1.15 -3.89
CA ARG A 36 -25.10 2.60 -4.22
C ARG A 36 -26.32 3.40 -3.76
N ASN A 37 -27.49 2.77 -3.70
CA ASN A 37 -28.74 3.42 -3.29
C ASN A 37 -28.76 3.77 -1.79
N GLU A 38 -27.94 3.09 -0.97
CA GLU A 38 -27.77 3.38 0.47
C GLU A 38 -26.77 4.51 0.71
N PHE A 39 -25.98 4.87 -0.31
CA PHE A 39 -24.86 5.83 -0.22
C PHE A 39 -24.94 6.87 -1.35
N PRO A 40 -26.04 7.64 -1.46
CA PRO A 40 -26.26 8.53 -2.59
C PRO A 40 -25.34 9.76 -2.62
N ASP A 41 -24.87 10.23 -1.45
CA ASP A 41 -24.19 11.52 -1.28
C ASP A 41 -22.73 11.39 -0.82
N GLU A 42 -22.11 10.24 -1.11
CA GLU A 42 -20.72 9.99 -0.71
C GLU A 42 -19.70 10.75 -1.54
N ARG A 43 -18.55 11.05 -0.93
CA ARG A 43 -17.45 11.76 -1.57
C ARG A 43 -16.12 11.06 -1.31
N ILE A 44 -15.22 11.13 -2.28
CA ILE A 44 -13.86 10.59 -2.11
C ILE A 44 -13.14 11.40 -1.01
N PRO A 45 -12.75 10.79 0.12
CA PRO A 45 -12.20 11.52 1.26
C PRO A 45 -10.77 12.01 0.97
N THR A 46 -10.40 13.12 1.60
CA THR A 46 -9.00 13.50 1.76
C THR A 46 -8.32 12.57 2.77
N LEU A 47 -6.98 12.56 2.79
CA LEU A 47 -6.22 11.83 3.80
C LEU A 47 -6.60 12.29 5.22
N LYS A 48 -6.74 13.60 5.44
CA LYS A 48 -7.08 14.17 6.75
C LYS A 48 -8.49 13.79 7.22
N GLU A 49 -9.48 13.85 6.35
CA GLU A 49 -10.85 13.44 6.68
C GLU A 49 -10.91 11.95 7.03
N ALA A 50 -10.27 11.09 6.24
CA ALA A 50 -10.20 9.66 6.52
C ALA A 50 -9.52 9.37 7.86
N VAL A 51 -8.39 10.03 8.15
CA VAL A 51 -7.69 9.90 9.43
C VAL A 51 -8.57 10.35 10.59
N THR A 52 -9.23 11.49 10.46
CA THR A 52 -10.11 12.04 11.50
C THR A 52 -11.24 11.07 11.83
N GLU A 53 -11.86 10.49 10.81
CA GLU A 53 -12.95 9.53 10.99
C GLU A 53 -12.45 8.22 11.63
N CYS A 54 -11.30 7.69 11.19
CA CYS A 54 -10.70 6.52 11.80
C CYS A 54 -10.36 6.73 13.28
N LEU A 55 -9.78 7.89 13.64
CA LEU A 55 -9.43 8.22 15.02
C LEU A 55 -10.68 8.39 15.89
N ARG A 56 -11.73 9.02 15.36
CA ARG A 56 -13.04 9.14 16.04
C ARG A 56 -13.61 7.78 16.44
N HIS A 57 -13.40 6.77 15.60
CA HIS A 57 -13.87 5.40 15.82
C HIS A 57 -12.81 4.48 16.45
N ASN A 58 -11.68 5.03 16.90
CA ASN A 58 -10.57 4.27 17.49
C ASN A 58 -10.09 3.10 16.61
N LEU A 59 -10.03 3.33 15.30
CA LEU A 59 -9.57 2.34 14.33
C LEU A 59 -8.06 2.40 14.13
N THR A 60 -7.44 1.24 13.90
CA THR A 60 -6.04 1.16 13.47
C THR A 60 -5.92 1.40 11.97
N ILE A 61 -5.04 2.31 11.56
CA ILE A 61 -4.90 2.72 10.16
C ILE A 61 -3.68 2.08 9.51
N PHE A 62 -3.86 1.50 8.32
CA PHE A 62 -2.78 1.02 7.46
C PHE A 62 -2.69 1.94 6.25
N PHE A 63 -1.68 2.81 6.22
CA PHE A 63 -1.44 3.70 5.08
C PHE A 63 -0.67 2.95 3.99
N ASP A 64 -1.39 2.41 3.00
CA ASP A 64 -0.79 1.80 1.80
C ASP A 64 -0.34 2.87 0.80
N VAL A 65 0.97 3.11 0.74
CA VAL A 65 1.56 4.13 -0.13
C VAL A 65 2.04 3.51 -1.44
N LYS A 66 1.54 4.02 -2.56
CA LYS A 66 1.75 3.43 -3.90
C LYS A 66 2.92 3.99 -4.70
N GLY A 67 3.62 5.01 -4.19
CA GLY A 67 4.76 5.64 -4.87
C GLY A 67 5.04 7.06 -4.38
N HIS A 68 5.86 7.79 -5.13
CA HIS A 68 6.27 9.18 -4.86
C HIS A 68 6.80 9.37 -3.43
N ALA A 69 7.85 8.62 -3.08
CA ALA A 69 8.37 8.49 -1.73
C ALA A 69 8.54 9.82 -0.98
N ASP A 70 9.13 10.84 -1.61
CA ASP A 70 9.35 12.16 -0.99
C ASP A 70 8.03 12.91 -0.69
N MET A 71 7.10 12.94 -1.65
CA MET A 71 5.81 13.61 -1.45
C MET A 71 4.96 12.88 -0.42
N ALA A 72 4.95 11.55 -0.47
CA ALA A 72 4.21 10.72 0.46
C ALA A 72 4.75 10.85 1.89
N SER A 73 6.08 10.80 2.08
CA SER A 73 6.68 10.92 3.41
C SER A 73 6.48 12.33 3.99
N ALA A 74 6.56 13.38 3.18
CA ALA A 74 6.28 14.75 3.60
C ALA A 74 4.80 14.92 4.02
N ALA A 75 3.87 14.42 3.20
CA ALA A 75 2.44 14.49 3.50
C ALA A 75 2.09 13.71 4.78
N LEU A 76 2.61 12.49 4.93
CA LEU A 76 2.41 11.69 6.14
C LEU A 76 3.05 12.36 7.36
N LYS A 77 4.27 12.92 7.24
CA LYS A 77 4.90 13.65 8.35
C LYS A 77 4.03 14.79 8.88
N ASN A 78 3.39 15.55 7.99
CA ASN A 78 2.44 16.59 8.39
C ASN A 78 1.24 15.99 9.12
N ILE A 79 0.66 14.90 8.61
CA ILE A 79 -0.46 14.21 9.25
C ILE A 79 -0.10 13.65 10.63
N TYR A 80 1.06 13.00 10.81
CA TYR A 80 1.51 12.52 12.13
C TYR A 80 1.84 13.66 13.10
N THR A 81 2.25 14.82 12.59
CA THR A 81 2.47 16.02 13.42
C THR A 81 1.14 16.60 13.90
N GLU A 82 0.13 16.64 13.04
CA GLU A 82 -1.22 17.10 13.37
C GLU A 82 -1.97 16.11 14.28
N PHE A 83 -1.77 14.79 14.06
CA PHE A 83 -2.42 13.72 14.80
C PHE A 83 -1.40 12.77 15.45
N PRO A 84 -0.73 13.15 16.56
CA PRO A 84 0.28 12.32 17.20
C PRO A 84 -0.22 10.96 17.71
N GLN A 85 -1.54 10.77 17.86
CA GLN A 85 -2.15 9.48 18.21
C GLN A 85 -1.79 8.38 17.18
N LEU A 86 -1.52 8.78 15.93
CA LEU A 86 -1.12 7.89 14.85
C LEU A 86 0.14 7.07 15.14
N TYR A 87 1.08 7.56 15.96
CA TYR A 87 2.26 6.76 16.31
C TYR A 87 1.91 5.46 17.04
N ASN A 88 0.74 5.37 17.67
CA ASN A 88 0.30 4.20 18.43
C ASN A 88 -0.80 3.39 17.74
N ASN A 89 -1.53 3.99 16.78
CA ASN A 89 -2.69 3.35 16.15
C ASN A 89 -2.62 3.35 14.61
N SER A 90 -1.42 3.43 14.04
CA SER A 90 -1.26 3.31 12.60
C SER A 90 0.09 2.75 12.19
N MET A 91 0.17 2.34 10.93
CA MET A 91 1.41 1.94 10.28
C MET A 91 1.40 2.36 8.82
N VAL A 92 2.59 2.68 8.30
CA VAL A 92 2.81 2.97 6.87
C VAL A 92 3.34 1.73 6.18
N CYS A 93 2.64 1.26 5.16
CA CYS A 93 3.03 0.09 4.38
C CYS A 93 3.14 0.41 2.89
N SER A 94 3.96 -0.36 2.18
CA SER A 94 4.14 -0.20 0.73
C SER A 94 4.77 -1.45 0.13
N PHE A 95 4.47 -1.71 -1.13
CA PHE A 95 5.22 -2.67 -1.95
C PHE A 95 6.60 -2.15 -2.37
N LEU A 96 6.86 -0.85 -2.22
CA LEU A 96 8.06 -0.18 -2.69
C LEU A 96 9.04 0.04 -1.51
N PRO A 97 10.21 -0.62 -1.49
CA PRO A 97 11.20 -0.43 -0.43
C PRO A 97 11.66 1.02 -0.26
N GLU A 98 11.73 1.78 -1.36
CA GLU A 98 12.13 3.20 -1.35
C GLU A 98 11.19 4.07 -0.50
N VAL A 99 9.89 3.80 -0.53
CA VAL A 99 8.89 4.55 0.22
C VAL A 99 9.08 4.32 1.71
N ILE A 100 9.29 3.06 2.09
CA ILE A 100 9.49 2.66 3.49
C ILE A 100 10.81 3.23 4.02
N TYR A 101 11.88 3.11 3.24
CA TYR A 101 13.18 3.65 3.60
C TYR A 101 13.10 5.17 3.79
N LYS A 102 12.45 5.89 2.85
CA LYS A 102 12.25 7.34 2.96
C LYS A 102 11.40 7.72 4.16
N MET A 103 10.31 7.00 4.43
CA MET A 103 9.46 7.24 5.60
C MET A 103 10.26 7.10 6.90
N ARG A 104 11.09 6.06 7.03
CA ARG A 104 11.98 5.89 8.19
C ARG A 104 13.02 7.00 8.31
N GLN A 105 13.56 7.50 7.21
CA GLN A 105 14.47 8.66 7.21
C GLN A 105 13.76 9.94 7.66
N THR A 106 12.51 10.15 7.24
CA THR A 106 11.71 11.33 7.60
C THR A 106 11.23 11.27 9.04
N ASP A 107 10.83 10.10 9.53
CA ASP A 107 10.36 9.92 10.90
C ASP A 107 10.60 8.49 11.43
N GLN A 108 11.52 8.37 12.36
CA GLN A 108 11.91 7.09 12.96
C GLN A 108 10.86 6.52 13.93
N LYS A 109 9.91 7.35 14.42
CA LYS A 109 8.85 6.89 15.34
C LYS A 109 7.71 6.19 14.62
N VAL A 110 7.55 6.42 13.32
CA VAL A 110 6.50 5.80 12.52
C VAL A 110 6.78 4.31 12.36
N ILE A 111 5.78 3.49 12.71
CA ILE A 111 5.78 2.06 12.45
C ILE A 111 5.64 1.86 10.94
N THR A 112 6.58 1.13 10.35
CA THR A 112 6.57 0.85 8.92
C THR A 112 6.51 -0.64 8.63
N ALA A 113 5.95 -0.99 7.47
CA ALA A 113 5.92 -2.36 7.01
C ALA A 113 6.17 -2.50 5.52
N LEU A 114 6.78 -3.61 5.14
CA LEU A 114 7.02 -3.95 3.75
C LEU A 114 5.97 -4.94 3.29
N THR A 115 5.21 -4.56 2.27
CA THR A 115 4.19 -5.41 1.67
C THR A 115 4.81 -6.21 0.55
N HIS A 116 4.59 -7.52 0.54
CA HIS A 116 5.15 -8.39 -0.47
C HIS A 116 4.11 -9.35 -1.03
N ARG A 117 4.11 -9.41 -2.36
CA ARG A 117 3.43 -10.44 -3.14
C ARG A 117 4.47 -11.08 -4.06
N PRO A 118 4.75 -12.38 -3.92
CA PRO A 118 5.54 -13.12 -4.90
C PRO A 118 4.95 -12.95 -6.31
N TRP A 119 5.83 -12.87 -7.31
CA TRP A 119 5.46 -12.73 -8.73
C TRP A 119 4.79 -11.39 -9.10
N SER A 120 4.86 -10.37 -8.24
CA SER A 120 4.14 -9.11 -8.47
C SER A 120 4.62 -8.32 -9.70
N LEU A 121 5.88 -8.49 -10.11
CA LEU A 121 6.46 -7.81 -11.27
C LEU A 121 6.16 -8.50 -12.60
N SER A 122 6.03 -9.83 -12.59
CA SER A 122 5.78 -10.65 -13.78
C SER A 122 4.32 -11.05 -13.95
N HIS A 123 3.54 -11.11 -12.88
CA HIS A 123 2.14 -11.56 -12.91
C HIS A 123 1.18 -10.54 -12.27
N THR A 124 -0.03 -10.49 -12.80
CA THR A 124 -1.15 -9.74 -12.24
C THR A 124 -1.72 -10.46 -11.00
N GLY A 125 -2.63 -9.81 -10.27
CA GLY A 125 -3.21 -10.40 -9.05
C GLY A 125 -4.04 -11.67 -9.29
N ASP A 126 -4.55 -11.86 -10.50
CA ASP A 126 -5.25 -13.06 -10.97
C ASP A 126 -4.31 -14.13 -11.57
N GLY A 127 -2.99 -13.95 -11.43
CA GLY A 127 -1.99 -14.93 -11.86
C GLY A 127 -1.69 -14.94 -13.36
N LYS A 128 -2.23 -14.00 -14.14
CA LYS A 128 -1.91 -13.90 -15.58
C LYS A 128 -0.55 -13.22 -15.80
N PRO A 129 0.20 -13.62 -16.85
CA PRO A 129 1.41 -12.90 -17.25
C PRO A 129 1.11 -11.43 -17.56
N ARG A 130 1.96 -10.52 -17.06
CA ARG A 130 1.85 -9.09 -17.38
C ARG A 130 2.31 -8.76 -18.79
N TYR A 131 3.19 -9.58 -19.35
CA TYR A 131 3.78 -9.35 -20.67
C TYR A 131 3.48 -10.52 -21.60
N SER A 132 3.02 -10.20 -22.81
CA SER A 132 2.80 -11.20 -23.88
C SER A 132 4.10 -11.66 -24.53
N VAL A 133 5.17 -10.86 -24.45
CA VAL A 133 6.47 -11.14 -25.05
C VAL A 133 7.28 -12.04 -24.14
N PHE A 134 7.64 -13.25 -24.62
CA PHE A 134 8.30 -14.30 -23.83
C PHE A 134 9.57 -13.82 -23.11
N TRP A 135 10.54 -13.23 -23.83
CA TRP A 135 11.80 -12.82 -23.21
C TRP A 135 11.59 -11.77 -22.10
N LYS A 136 10.65 -10.84 -22.32
CA LYS A 136 10.31 -9.80 -21.35
C LYS A 136 9.69 -10.42 -20.10
N GLN A 137 8.74 -11.34 -20.28
CA GLN A 137 8.14 -12.08 -19.18
C GLN A 137 9.21 -12.85 -18.38
N SER A 138 10.11 -13.56 -19.05
CA SER A 138 11.18 -14.32 -18.41
C SER A 138 12.13 -13.44 -17.59
N VAL A 139 12.50 -12.25 -18.10
CA VAL A 139 13.29 -11.28 -17.33
C VAL A 139 12.57 -10.87 -16.05
N PHE A 140 11.28 -10.54 -16.12
CA PHE A 140 10.52 -10.13 -14.94
C PHE A 140 10.30 -11.28 -13.94
N VAL A 141 10.22 -12.53 -14.40
CA VAL A 141 10.19 -13.72 -13.52
C VAL A 141 11.50 -13.82 -12.73
N VAL A 142 12.65 -13.63 -13.39
CA VAL A 142 13.95 -13.61 -12.70
C VAL A 142 14.01 -12.46 -11.69
N LEU A 143 13.54 -11.28 -12.06
CA LEU A 143 13.46 -10.13 -11.15
C LEU A 143 12.56 -10.39 -9.95
N ASP A 144 11.43 -11.10 -10.11
CA ASP A 144 10.59 -11.49 -8.99
C ASP A 144 11.30 -12.45 -8.02
N ILE A 145 12.08 -13.41 -8.53
CA ILE A 145 12.89 -14.31 -7.70
C ILE A 145 13.93 -13.52 -6.91
N LEU A 146 14.63 -12.59 -7.57
CA LEU A 146 15.62 -11.73 -6.92
C LEU A 146 14.95 -10.80 -5.89
N LEU A 147 13.79 -10.24 -6.21
CA LEU A 147 13.02 -9.40 -5.31
C LEU A 147 12.58 -10.19 -4.08
N ASP A 148 11.97 -11.37 -4.26
CA ASP A 148 11.55 -12.24 -3.16
C ASP A 148 12.72 -12.62 -2.25
N TRP A 149 13.86 -13.01 -2.85
CA TRP A 149 15.07 -13.29 -2.09
C TRP A 149 15.54 -12.04 -1.32
N SER A 150 15.58 -10.87 -1.95
CA SER A 150 16.02 -9.63 -1.34
C SER A 150 15.12 -9.20 -0.17
N MET A 151 13.79 -9.35 -0.33
CA MET A 151 12.78 -9.05 0.68
C MET A 151 13.00 -9.86 1.96
N HIS A 152 13.30 -11.17 1.82
CA HIS A 152 13.44 -12.07 2.96
C HIS A 152 14.84 -12.06 3.60
N ASN A 153 15.86 -11.54 2.93
CA ASN A 153 17.25 -11.61 3.41
C ASN A 153 17.87 -10.25 3.72
N VAL A 154 17.52 -9.19 2.97
CA VAL A 154 18.23 -7.90 3.04
C VAL A 154 17.28 -6.74 3.30
N LEU A 155 16.23 -6.57 2.48
CA LEU A 155 15.42 -5.35 2.46
C LEU A 155 14.64 -5.15 3.75
N TRP A 156 14.12 -6.20 4.39
CA TRP A 156 13.41 -6.06 5.65
C TRP A 156 14.27 -5.42 6.75
N TYR A 157 15.57 -5.77 6.80
CA TYR A 157 16.53 -5.21 7.73
C TYR A 157 16.99 -3.81 7.29
N LEU A 158 17.34 -3.64 6.01
CA LEU A 158 17.79 -2.36 5.45
C LEU A 158 16.73 -1.25 5.58
N CYS A 159 15.46 -1.58 5.31
CA CYS A 159 14.34 -0.66 5.45
C CYS A 159 13.93 -0.46 6.91
N GLY A 160 14.51 -1.22 7.86
CA GLY A 160 14.23 -1.13 9.29
C GLY A 160 12.75 -1.30 9.62
N ILE A 161 12.06 -2.27 9.00
CA ILE A 161 10.61 -2.40 9.15
C ILE A 161 10.22 -3.02 10.50
N SER A 162 8.99 -2.73 10.95
CA SER A 162 8.42 -3.32 12.15
C SER A 162 7.53 -4.53 11.86
N ALA A 163 6.98 -4.63 10.64
CA ALA A 163 6.18 -5.77 10.21
C ALA A 163 6.44 -6.09 8.73
N PHE A 164 6.25 -7.36 8.36
CA PHE A 164 6.34 -7.82 6.98
C PHE A 164 4.96 -8.34 6.55
N LEU A 165 4.34 -7.69 5.57
CA LEU A 165 2.97 -8.01 5.13
C LEU A 165 3.03 -8.92 3.91
N MET A 166 2.95 -10.23 4.13
CA MET A 166 2.93 -11.24 3.08
C MET A 166 1.50 -11.49 2.57
N GLN A 167 1.32 -11.66 1.26
CA GLN A 167 0.05 -12.12 0.72
C GLN A 167 -0.33 -13.50 1.30
N LYS A 168 -1.58 -13.60 1.80
CA LYS A 168 -2.11 -14.78 2.49
C LYS A 168 -1.88 -16.12 1.77
N ASP A 169 -1.97 -16.15 0.43
CA ASP A 169 -1.90 -17.39 -0.36
C ASP A 169 -0.47 -17.97 -0.39
N PHE A 170 0.52 -17.20 0.07
CA PHE A 170 1.92 -17.61 0.17
C PHE A 170 2.37 -17.84 1.61
N VAL A 171 1.43 -17.79 2.58
CA VAL A 171 1.72 -18.08 3.98
C VAL A 171 1.48 -19.57 4.24
N SER A 172 2.52 -20.27 4.69
CA SER A 172 2.47 -21.69 5.08
C SER A 172 3.11 -21.89 6.46
N PRO A 173 2.86 -23.03 7.14
CA PRO A 173 3.52 -23.32 8.41
C PRO A 173 5.05 -23.28 8.33
N ASP A 174 5.64 -23.74 7.22
CA ASP A 174 7.09 -23.69 7.03
C ASP A 174 7.60 -22.27 6.78
N TYR A 175 6.79 -21.43 6.13
CA TYR A 175 7.07 -20.00 6.00
C TYR A 175 7.10 -19.30 7.37
N LEU A 176 6.14 -19.60 8.25
CA LEU A 176 6.09 -19.06 9.61
C LEU A 176 7.30 -19.53 10.43
N LYS A 177 7.66 -20.81 10.35
CA LYS A 177 8.88 -21.35 11.00
C LYS A 177 10.15 -20.63 10.54
N LYS A 178 10.26 -20.30 9.25
CA LYS A 178 11.42 -19.57 8.70
C LYS A 178 11.59 -18.19 9.34
N TRP A 179 10.50 -17.47 9.58
CA TRP A 179 10.54 -16.17 10.26
C TRP A 179 10.72 -16.30 11.77
N SER A 180 10.07 -17.28 12.41
CA SER A 180 10.26 -17.60 13.82
C SER A 180 11.72 -17.96 14.14
N ALA A 181 12.39 -18.71 13.26
CA ALA A 181 13.81 -19.02 13.37
C ALA A 181 14.73 -17.79 13.30
N LYS A 182 14.22 -16.64 12.81
CA LYS A 182 14.90 -15.34 12.82
C LYS A 182 14.54 -14.49 14.04
N GLY A 183 13.81 -15.04 15.02
CA GLY A 183 13.34 -14.33 16.20
C GLY A 183 12.20 -13.35 15.93
N ILE A 184 11.53 -13.48 14.78
CA ILE A 184 10.42 -12.59 14.39
C ILE A 184 9.10 -13.22 14.80
N GLN A 185 8.25 -12.41 15.44
CA GLN A 185 6.90 -12.82 15.81
C GLN A 185 6.05 -13.02 14.54
N VAL A 186 5.40 -14.17 14.47
CA VAL A 186 4.56 -14.64 13.35
C VAL A 186 3.20 -15.06 13.83
#